data_AF-A0A6G1JDE6-F1
#
_entry.id   AF-A0A6G1JDE6-F1
#
_cell.length_a   1.000
_cell.length_b   1.000
_cell.length_c   1.000
_cell.angle_alpha   90.00
_cell.angle_beta   90.00
_cell.angle_gamma   90.00
#
_symmetry.space_group_name_H-M   'P 1'
#
loop_
_entity.id
_entity.type
_entity.pdbx_description
1 polymer ?
#
loop_
_entity_poly.entity_id
_entity_poly.type
_entity_poly.pdbx_seq_one_letter_code
_entity_poly.pdbx_strand_id
1 'polypeptide(L)'
;MNEHTNNPYKSIYIDVSFWPSHIYTNGDTIGGNVRVDPSSRPQRVTIAFKGGEKCSIMRGGGNDGTTYREKPEYFSSELELFASETKGANYDIVNFGIAKDNRVELPFEFRFPDTMETQQPLTKWLENERFESKPGGLLPPSYCSPGGFSSNAQIVEYYLEAKLYTESRHAPSLRVRQSVVFTPLPPPFPNPIPTIGRSHLNMHLQQQRQRGIWIRTHRLYPDYDPNEGFRDKMKHRWMRQKSAKPYTNFRIDAECPSIVTTGIPVLITLSITHLERSKGVPDPPPVFLRRVRVNVQSTIYTRIPHHSPFSEPRDIHDSHVYKTDLLDSSFTGEKGVLIYDGLPVITTEWPLHLAPPFKGYGLKLEHVIVVTVWGECAGEKIELQALHGKLTNVVALGHAGGDEGVNRRLEGEGREMLPPPTEEDVAPPPYQVLGKGS
;
A
#
# COMPACT_ATOMS: atom_id res chain seq x y z
N MET A 1 -7.67 -6.18 -24.08
CA MET A 1 -7.11 -7.43 -23.50
C MET A 1 -5.61 -7.41 -23.70
N ASN A 2 -4.81 -7.72 -22.67
CA ASN A 2 -3.35 -7.80 -22.81
C ASN A 2 -3.00 -8.93 -23.81
N GLU A 3 -2.37 -8.57 -24.92
CA GLU A 3 -2.00 -9.53 -25.98
C GLU A 3 -1.11 -10.67 -25.45
N HIS A 4 -0.37 -10.41 -24.36
CA HIS A 4 0.59 -11.32 -23.75
C HIS A 4 0.07 -12.11 -22.55
N THR A 5 -1.23 -12.12 -22.27
CA THR A 5 -1.76 -12.90 -21.12
C THR A 5 -1.42 -14.38 -21.26
N ASN A 6 -0.92 -14.98 -20.18
CA ASN A 6 -0.73 -16.43 -20.07
C ASN A 6 -2.10 -17.14 -20.11
N ASN A 7 -2.31 -18.00 -21.09
CA ASN A 7 -3.61 -18.64 -21.31
C ASN A 7 -3.38 -20.04 -21.91
N PRO A 8 -3.94 -21.12 -21.32
CA PRO A 8 -3.74 -22.48 -21.79
C PRO A 8 -4.29 -22.75 -23.20
N TYR A 9 -5.17 -21.92 -23.73
CA TYR A 9 -5.70 -22.04 -25.10
C TYR A 9 -4.75 -21.52 -26.18
N LYS A 10 -3.66 -20.83 -25.82
CA LYS A 10 -2.64 -20.38 -26.78
C LYS A 10 -1.72 -21.53 -27.17
N SER A 11 -1.02 -21.42 -28.31
CA SER A 11 -0.03 -22.44 -28.73
C SER A 11 1.19 -22.54 -27.81
N ILE A 12 1.39 -21.56 -26.93
CA ILE A 12 2.37 -21.60 -25.84
C ILE A 12 1.73 -21.04 -24.57
N TYR A 13 1.99 -21.65 -23.42
CA TYR A 13 1.67 -21.09 -22.10
C TYR A 13 2.69 -21.53 -21.05
N ILE A 14 2.72 -20.83 -19.91
CA ILE A 14 3.63 -21.11 -18.78
C ILE A 14 2.80 -21.79 -17.69
N ASP A 15 3.25 -22.94 -17.24
CA ASP A 15 2.65 -23.72 -16.16
C ASP A 15 3.59 -23.70 -14.96
N VAL A 16 3.16 -23.14 -13.82
CA VAL A 16 3.98 -22.96 -12.62
C VAL A 16 3.37 -23.74 -11.49
N SER A 17 4.18 -24.56 -10.82
CA SER A 17 3.73 -25.59 -9.86
C SER A 17 2.95 -25.08 -8.64
N PHE A 18 3.02 -23.78 -8.31
CA PHE A 18 2.50 -23.20 -7.05
C PHE A 18 1.54 -22.02 -7.25
N TRP A 19 0.81 -21.98 -8.37
CA TRP A 19 -0.09 -20.88 -8.71
C TRP A 19 -1.46 -20.99 -8.01
N PRO A 20 -2.17 -19.87 -7.65
CA PRO A 20 -1.87 -18.44 -7.87
C PRO A 20 -1.45 -17.62 -6.63
N SER A 21 -1.36 -18.19 -5.43
CA SER A 21 -1.24 -17.41 -4.17
C SER A 21 0.16 -17.33 -3.57
N HIS A 22 1.17 -17.88 -4.24
CA HIS A 22 2.53 -17.90 -3.68
C HIS A 22 3.21 -16.53 -3.79
N ILE A 23 3.73 -16.05 -2.66
CA ILE A 23 4.57 -14.84 -2.57
C ILE A 23 6.01 -15.30 -2.43
N TYR A 24 6.82 -14.98 -3.43
CA TYR A 24 8.24 -15.33 -3.43
C TYR A 24 9.07 -14.28 -2.68
N THR A 25 10.22 -14.71 -2.20
CA THR A 25 11.21 -13.86 -1.54
C THR A 25 12.62 -14.09 -2.10
N ASN A 26 13.61 -13.39 -1.54
CA ASN A 26 15.00 -13.45 -2.00
C ASN A 26 15.52 -14.89 -1.98
N GLY A 27 16.14 -15.31 -3.08
CA GLY A 27 16.72 -16.64 -3.20
C GLY A 27 15.71 -17.78 -3.42
N ASP A 28 14.41 -17.52 -3.44
CA ASP A 28 13.41 -18.55 -3.76
C ASP A 28 13.56 -19.04 -5.21
N THR A 29 13.26 -20.31 -5.41
CA THR A 29 13.25 -20.94 -6.73
C THR A 29 11.85 -20.91 -7.34
N ILE A 30 11.75 -20.47 -8.60
CA ILE A 30 10.55 -20.58 -9.43
C ILE A 30 10.80 -21.67 -10.48
N GLY A 31 10.12 -22.80 -10.33
CA GLY A 31 10.14 -23.91 -11.28
C GLY A 31 8.80 -24.13 -11.96
N GLY A 32 8.83 -24.69 -13.16
CA GLY A 32 7.62 -25.01 -13.91
C GLY A 32 7.92 -25.61 -15.29
N ASN A 33 6.91 -25.60 -16.15
CA ASN A 33 7.00 -26.06 -17.53
C ASN A 33 6.48 -25.00 -18.49
N VAL A 34 7.14 -24.85 -19.63
CA VAL A 34 6.55 -24.18 -20.80
C VAL A 34 5.85 -25.24 -21.65
N ARG A 35 4.57 -25.01 -21.90
CA ARG A 35 3.66 -25.93 -22.57
C ARG A 35 3.46 -25.49 -24.00
N VAL A 36 3.93 -26.29 -24.96
CA VAL A 36 3.94 -25.91 -26.39
C VAL A 36 3.10 -26.88 -27.21
N ASP A 37 2.23 -26.33 -28.06
CA ASP A 37 1.52 -27.09 -29.08
C ASP A 37 2.49 -27.53 -30.19
N PRO A 38 2.77 -28.83 -30.36
CA PRO A 38 3.72 -29.29 -31.37
C PRO A 38 3.27 -28.99 -32.80
N SER A 39 1.97 -28.77 -33.04
CA SER A 39 1.46 -28.40 -34.38
C SER A 39 1.94 -27.03 -34.83
N SER A 40 2.41 -26.18 -33.92
CA SER A 40 2.98 -24.86 -34.25
C SER A 40 4.37 -24.97 -34.89
N ARG A 41 4.99 -26.15 -34.91
CA ARG A 41 6.32 -26.43 -35.50
C ARG A 41 7.37 -25.37 -35.13
N PRO A 42 7.66 -25.20 -33.83
CA PRO A 42 8.60 -24.18 -33.39
C PRO A 42 10.00 -24.46 -33.93
N GLN A 43 10.70 -23.39 -34.30
CA GLN A 43 12.14 -23.38 -34.55
C GLN A 43 12.92 -23.15 -33.26
N ARG A 44 12.35 -22.38 -32.31
CA ARG A 44 12.98 -22.02 -31.05
C ARG A 44 11.92 -21.70 -29.99
N VAL A 45 12.20 -22.05 -28.75
CA VAL A 45 11.40 -21.68 -27.57
C VAL A 45 12.35 -21.15 -26.51
N THR A 46 12.07 -19.95 -26.00
CA THR A 46 12.81 -19.39 -24.87
C THR A 46 11.87 -19.02 -23.74
N ILE A 47 12.40 -19.01 -22.52
CA ILE A 47 11.74 -18.44 -21.36
C ILE A 47 12.70 -17.47 -20.69
N ALA A 48 12.20 -16.29 -20.33
CA ALA A 48 12.97 -15.30 -19.60
C ALA A 48 12.30 -14.99 -18.27
N PHE A 49 13.09 -14.83 -17.21
CA PHE A 49 12.66 -14.30 -15.94
C PHE A 49 13.17 -12.87 -15.79
N LYS A 50 12.24 -11.94 -15.61
CA LYS A 50 12.54 -10.50 -15.62
C LYS A 50 11.94 -9.84 -14.39
N GLY A 51 12.72 -8.91 -13.83
CA GLY A 51 12.28 -8.01 -12.78
C GLY A 51 12.61 -6.58 -13.16
N GLY A 52 11.67 -5.67 -12.95
CA GLY A 52 11.90 -4.26 -13.22
C GLY A 52 10.77 -3.39 -12.71
N GLU A 53 10.88 -2.11 -13.05
CA GLU A 53 9.84 -1.13 -12.73
C GLU A 53 9.42 -0.37 -13.98
N LYS A 54 8.25 0.25 -13.91
CA LYS A 54 7.72 1.19 -14.88
C LYS A 54 7.45 2.47 -14.12
N CYS A 55 8.14 3.53 -14.50
CA CYS A 55 7.92 4.86 -13.96
C CYS A 55 7.39 5.80 -15.04
N SER A 56 6.45 6.67 -14.67
CA SER A 56 5.82 7.61 -15.58
C SER A 56 5.59 8.97 -14.91
N ILE A 57 5.91 10.08 -15.57
CA ILE A 57 5.63 11.44 -15.09
C ILE A 57 4.95 12.21 -16.21
N MET A 58 3.77 12.77 -15.93
CA MET A 58 3.05 13.61 -16.88
C MET A 58 3.29 15.09 -16.54
N ARG A 59 3.75 15.88 -17.52
CA ARG A 59 3.95 17.33 -17.37
C ARG A 59 3.03 18.06 -18.36
N GLY A 60 2.41 19.14 -17.90
CA GLY A 60 1.38 19.86 -18.65
C GLY A 60 -0.03 19.38 -18.31
N GLY A 61 -1.03 20.25 -18.44
CA GLY A 61 -2.44 19.95 -18.23
C GLY A 61 -3.22 20.01 -19.55
N GLY A 62 -4.27 19.21 -19.69
CA GLY A 62 -5.11 19.17 -20.89
C GLY A 62 -4.56 18.25 -21.99
N ASN A 63 -4.87 18.55 -23.25
CA ASN A 63 -4.48 17.74 -24.42
C ASN A 63 -2.98 17.80 -24.76
N ASP A 64 -2.24 18.77 -24.21
CA ASP A 64 -0.82 19.01 -24.53
C ASP A 64 0.13 18.42 -23.46
N GLY A 65 -0.35 17.47 -22.66
CA GLY A 65 0.46 16.82 -21.62
C GLY A 65 1.53 15.89 -22.22
N THR A 66 2.80 16.17 -21.94
CA THR A 66 3.90 15.25 -22.28
C THR A 66 4.08 14.23 -21.17
N THR A 67 3.99 12.94 -21.51
CA THR A 67 4.24 11.85 -20.56
C THR A 67 5.65 11.30 -20.79
N TYR A 68 6.50 11.46 -19.79
CA TYR A 68 7.83 10.85 -19.73
C TYR A 68 7.68 9.46 -19.12
N ARG A 69 8.33 8.44 -19.69
CA ARG A 69 8.26 7.06 -19.22
C ARG A 69 9.62 6.39 -19.27
N GLU A 70 9.91 5.60 -18.25
CA GLU A 70 11.10 4.78 -18.19
C GLU A 70 10.79 3.39 -17.63
N LYS A 71 11.62 2.43 -18.00
CA LYS A 71 11.46 1.01 -17.61
C LYS A 71 12.80 0.38 -17.23
N PRO A 72 13.42 0.80 -16.13
CA PRO A 72 14.67 0.18 -15.72
C PRO A 72 14.44 -1.27 -15.27
N GLU A 73 15.35 -2.14 -15.67
CA GLU A 73 15.36 -3.56 -15.32
C GLU A 73 16.31 -3.80 -14.14
N TYR A 74 15.85 -4.56 -13.16
CA TYR A 74 16.67 -5.01 -12.03
C TYR A 74 17.52 -6.22 -12.42
N PHE A 75 16.93 -7.16 -13.15
CA PHE A 75 17.59 -8.34 -13.68
C PHE A 75 16.82 -8.89 -14.90
N SER A 76 17.51 -9.67 -15.72
CA SER A 76 16.93 -10.43 -16.82
C SER A 76 17.76 -11.68 -17.06
N SER A 77 17.16 -12.85 -16.86
CA SER A 77 17.77 -14.16 -17.12
C SER A 77 16.95 -14.86 -18.19
N GLU A 78 17.59 -15.37 -19.25
CA GLU A 78 16.91 -16.07 -20.35
C GLU A 78 17.49 -17.48 -20.52
N LEU A 79 16.60 -18.46 -20.66
CA LEU A 79 16.92 -19.84 -20.99
C LEU A 79 16.36 -20.18 -22.37
N GLU A 80 17.18 -20.84 -23.17
CA GLU A 80 16.74 -21.49 -24.39
C GLU A 80 16.28 -22.90 -24.04
N LEU A 81 14.98 -23.15 -24.13
CA LEU A 81 14.39 -24.44 -23.78
C LEU A 81 14.39 -25.41 -24.95
N PHE A 82 14.33 -24.87 -26.16
CA PHE A 82 14.33 -25.67 -27.39
C PHE A 82 14.88 -24.84 -28.55
N ALA A 83 15.69 -25.46 -29.39
CA ALA A 83 16.06 -24.96 -30.70
C ALA A 83 16.18 -26.13 -31.68
N SER A 84 15.45 -26.09 -32.78
CA SER A 84 15.60 -27.11 -33.82
C SER A 84 16.96 -26.96 -34.49
N GLU A 85 17.65 -28.06 -34.76
CA GLU A 85 18.87 -28.05 -35.59
C GLU A 85 18.53 -27.97 -37.08
N THR A 86 17.33 -28.41 -37.43
CA THR A 86 16.84 -28.48 -38.80
C THR A 86 16.40 -27.09 -39.28
N LYS A 87 16.74 -26.74 -40.52
CA LYS A 87 16.17 -25.55 -41.18
C LYS A 87 14.80 -25.90 -41.74
N GLY A 88 13.76 -25.18 -41.32
CA GLY A 88 12.39 -25.35 -41.81
C GLY A 88 11.42 -25.86 -40.74
N ALA A 89 10.20 -26.18 -41.17
CA ALA A 89 9.15 -26.64 -40.30
C ALA A 89 9.37 -28.12 -39.93
N ASN A 90 9.81 -28.38 -38.70
CA ASN A 90 10.08 -29.73 -38.21
C ASN A 90 9.34 -29.99 -36.88
N TYR A 91 9.10 -31.27 -36.59
CA TYR A 91 8.47 -31.78 -35.38
C TYR A 91 9.50 -32.21 -34.33
N ASP A 92 10.78 -31.85 -34.44
CA ASP A 92 11.85 -32.23 -33.50
C ASP A 92 11.49 -32.01 -32.02
N ILE A 93 10.65 -31.00 -31.73
CA ILE A 93 10.18 -30.71 -30.37
C ILE A 93 9.43 -31.88 -29.73
N VAL A 94 8.78 -32.77 -30.50
CA VAL A 94 8.06 -33.92 -29.94
C VAL A 94 8.98 -34.94 -29.28
N ASN A 95 10.30 -34.89 -29.55
CA ASN A 95 11.29 -35.74 -28.92
C ASN A 95 11.43 -35.49 -27.40
N PHE A 96 10.95 -34.34 -26.92
CA PHE A 96 10.88 -34.01 -25.49
C PHE A 96 9.68 -34.68 -24.78
N GLY A 97 8.87 -35.45 -25.52
CA GLY A 97 7.68 -36.11 -25.01
C GLY A 97 6.43 -35.24 -25.16
N ILE A 98 5.29 -35.90 -25.30
CA ILE A 98 3.98 -35.27 -25.37
C ILE A 98 3.22 -35.64 -24.11
N ALA A 99 2.77 -34.64 -23.38
CA ALA A 99 1.99 -34.80 -22.17
C ALA A 99 0.52 -35.11 -22.47
N LYS A 100 -0.25 -35.36 -21.41
CA LYS A 100 -1.67 -35.76 -21.51
C LYS A 100 -2.57 -34.74 -22.21
N ASP A 101 -2.18 -33.46 -22.20
CA ASP A 101 -2.87 -32.36 -22.88
C ASP A 101 -2.46 -32.21 -24.36
N ASN A 102 -1.75 -33.20 -24.92
CA ASN A 102 -1.19 -33.21 -26.27
C ASN A 102 -0.17 -32.09 -26.52
N ARG A 103 0.50 -31.61 -25.46
CA ARG A 103 1.53 -30.58 -25.54
C ARG A 103 2.89 -31.10 -25.13
N VAL A 104 3.94 -30.47 -25.65
CA VAL A 104 5.30 -30.72 -25.20
C VAL A 104 5.54 -29.96 -23.90
N GLU A 105 6.14 -30.64 -22.93
CA GLU A 105 6.58 -30.08 -21.65
C GLU A 105 8.06 -29.70 -21.74
N LEU A 106 8.36 -28.41 -21.58
CA LEU A 106 9.73 -27.91 -21.53
C LEU A 106 10.01 -27.35 -20.13
N PRO A 107 10.68 -28.11 -19.24
CA PRO A 107 10.90 -27.69 -17.86
C PRO A 107 11.85 -26.51 -17.78
N PHE A 108 11.63 -25.65 -16.78
CA PHE A 108 12.51 -24.53 -16.47
C PHE A 108 12.62 -24.33 -14.96
N GLU A 109 13.71 -23.70 -14.55
CA GLU A 109 13.94 -23.31 -13.17
C GLU A 109 14.71 -21.98 -13.15
N PHE A 110 14.23 -21.04 -12.36
CA PHE A 110 14.90 -19.77 -12.08
C PHE A 110 15.01 -19.57 -10.58
N ARG A 111 15.95 -18.72 -10.18
CA ARG A 111 16.07 -18.28 -8.79
C ARG A 111 15.89 -16.77 -8.71
N PHE A 112 15.14 -16.28 -7.74
CA PHE A 112 15.09 -14.86 -7.43
C PHE A 112 16.49 -14.40 -7.00
N PRO A 113 17.06 -13.36 -7.63
CA PRO A 113 18.33 -12.85 -7.20
C PRO A 113 18.19 -12.13 -5.85
N ASP A 114 19.25 -12.15 -5.05
CA ASP A 114 19.25 -11.49 -3.74
C ASP A 114 19.26 -9.96 -3.88
N THR A 115 19.87 -9.47 -4.96
CA THR A 115 20.10 -8.04 -5.22
C THR A 115 19.80 -7.69 -6.69
N MET A 116 19.62 -6.42 -6.98
CA MET A 116 19.57 -5.90 -8.35
C MET A 116 20.92 -6.15 -9.06
N GLU A 117 20.90 -6.82 -10.22
CA GLU A 117 22.11 -7.26 -10.93
C GLU A 117 22.50 -6.36 -12.12
N THR A 118 21.57 -5.52 -12.57
CA THR A 118 21.59 -4.65 -13.76
C THR A 118 22.66 -4.95 -14.83
N GLN A 119 22.18 -5.45 -15.97
CA GLN A 119 22.98 -5.71 -17.17
C GLN A 119 23.17 -4.50 -18.10
N GLN A 120 22.43 -3.40 -17.90
CA GLN A 120 22.48 -2.21 -18.77
C GLN A 120 23.42 -1.13 -18.21
N PRO A 121 24.06 -0.31 -19.06
CA PRO A 121 24.83 0.83 -18.57
C PRO A 121 23.90 1.80 -17.84
N LEU A 122 24.02 1.85 -16.51
CA LEU A 122 23.33 2.79 -15.61
C LEU A 122 23.75 4.26 -15.83
N THR A 123 24.50 4.57 -16.89
CA THR A 123 25.06 5.89 -17.19
C THR A 123 24.01 7.00 -17.28
N LYS A 124 22.73 6.66 -17.49
CA LYS A 124 21.62 7.61 -17.48
C LYS A 124 21.10 8.01 -16.09
N TRP A 125 21.30 7.17 -15.07
CA TRP A 125 20.75 7.39 -13.73
C TRP A 125 21.78 8.07 -12.83
N LEU A 126 21.59 9.36 -12.59
CA LEU A 126 22.49 10.14 -11.73
C LEU A 126 22.45 9.62 -10.28
N GLU A 127 23.54 9.77 -9.53
CA GLU A 127 23.56 9.44 -8.10
C GLU A 127 22.56 10.30 -7.33
N ASN A 128 21.78 9.69 -6.46
CA ASN A 128 20.75 10.37 -5.68
C ASN A 128 20.49 9.62 -4.37
N GLU A 129 20.47 10.30 -3.22
CA GLU A 129 20.27 9.64 -1.92
C GLU A 129 18.89 8.97 -1.75
N ARG A 130 17.90 9.41 -2.55
CA ARG A 130 16.52 8.89 -2.47
C ARG A 130 16.34 7.61 -3.27
N PHE A 131 17.12 7.39 -4.32
CA PHE A 131 16.95 6.29 -5.26
C PHE A 131 18.21 5.42 -5.29
N GLU A 132 18.09 4.20 -5.79
CA GLU A 132 19.28 3.44 -6.14
C GLU A 132 19.88 4.00 -7.44
N SER A 133 21.20 3.94 -7.55
CA SER A 133 21.93 4.35 -8.76
C SER A 133 22.99 3.35 -9.20
N LYS A 134 23.22 2.30 -8.40
CA LYS A 134 24.22 1.26 -8.64
C LYS A 134 23.57 -0.12 -8.49
N PRO A 135 24.12 -1.18 -9.11
CA PRO A 135 23.73 -2.56 -8.82
C PRO A 135 24.04 -2.92 -7.36
N GLY A 136 23.41 -3.98 -6.85
CA GLY A 136 23.63 -4.51 -5.50
C GLY A 136 22.59 -4.10 -4.45
N GLY A 137 21.67 -3.18 -4.78
CA GLY A 137 20.52 -2.86 -3.92
C GLY A 137 19.56 -4.05 -3.78
N LEU A 138 18.74 -4.07 -2.72
CA LEU A 138 17.71 -5.10 -2.53
C LEU A 138 16.61 -4.98 -3.58
N LEU A 139 16.11 -6.11 -4.07
CA LEU A 139 14.93 -6.11 -4.94
C LEU A 139 13.71 -5.47 -4.25
N PRO A 140 13.00 -4.53 -4.89
CA PRO A 140 11.78 -3.95 -4.34
C PRO A 140 10.62 -4.97 -4.31
N PRO A 141 9.65 -4.85 -3.39
CA PRO A 141 8.44 -5.66 -3.45
C PRO A 141 7.66 -5.40 -4.74
N SER A 142 6.88 -6.39 -5.19
CA SER A 142 5.86 -6.18 -6.21
C SER A 142 4.94 -5.03 -5.78
N TYR A 143 4.76 -4.05 -6.67
CA TYR A 143 4.02 -2.84 -6.35
C TYR A 143 3.23 -2.36 -7.56
N CYS A 144 2.03 -1.86 -7.31
CA CYS A 144 1.22 -1.16 -8.31
C CYS A 144 0.55 0.02 -7.63
N SER A 145 0.79 1.23 -8.13
CA SER A 145 0.18 2.44 -7.58
C SER A 145 -1.35 2.35 -7.58
N PRO A 146 -2.04 2.80 -6.52
CA PRO A 146 -3.50 2.94 -6.51
C PRO A 146 -3.99 3.69 -7.75
N GLY A 147 -4.93 3.11 -8.51
CA GLY A 147 -5.34 3.61 -9.83
C GLY A 147 -4.52 3.06 -11.01
N GLY A 148 -3.77 1.97 -10.79
CA GLY A 148 -2.79 1.35 -11.70
C GLY A 148 -3.30 0.81 -13.03
N PHE A 149 -4.56 1.06 -13.39
CA PHE A 149 -5.09 0.77 -14.72
C PHE A 149 -4.85 1.91 -15.72
N SER A 150 -4.36 3.07 -15.26
CA SER A 150 -3.95 4.14 -16.16
C SER A 150 -2.60 3.84 -16.81
N SER A 151 -2.38 4.37 -18.02
CA SER A 151 -1.11 4.21 -18.73
C SER A 151 0.09 4.90 -18.03
N ASN A 152 -0.18 5.65 -16.95
CA ASN A 152 0.79 6.38 -16.14
C ASN A 152 1.03 5.74 -14.76
N ALA A 153 0.68 4.46 -14.60
CA ALA A 153 0.87 3.73 -13.37
C ALA A 153 2.36 3.58 -13.01
N GLN A 154 2.66 3.68 -11.71
CA GLN A 154 3.96 3.33 -11.15
C GLN A 154 3.91 1.85 -10.76
N ILE A 155 4.76 1.02 -11.36
CA ILE A 155 4.68 -0.43 -11.22
C ILE A 155 6.07 -0.99 -10.91
N VAL A 156 6.16 -1.91 -9.97
CA VAL A 156 7.26 -2.87 -9.84
C VAL A 156 6.71 -4.24 -10.17
N GLU A 157 7.24 -4.89 -11.20
CA GLU A 157 6.76 -6.18 -11.68
C GLU A 157 7.89 -7.20 -11.84
N TYR A 158 7.55 -8.44 -11.52
CA TYR A 158 8.35 -9.63 -11.77
C TYR A 158 7.51 -10.57 -12.59
N TYR A 159 8.08 -11.13 -13.66
CA TYR A 159 7.33 -12.01 -14.54
C TYR A 159 8.23 -12.97 -15.30
N LEU A 160 7.64 -14.12 -15.63
CA LEU A 160 8.16 -15.04 -16.63
C LEU A 160 7.60 -14.66 -18.00
N GLU A 161 8.44 -14.67 -19.03
CA GLU A 161 8.07 -14.40 -20.42
C GLU A 161 8.54 -15.55 -21.30
N ALA A 162 7.60 -16.34 -21.81
CA ALA A 162 7.91 -17.40 -22.78
C ALA A 162 7.65 -16.88 -24.20
N LYS A 163 8.58 -17.20 -25.10
CA LYS A 163 8.57 -16.77 -26.49
C LYS A 163 8.63 -17.98 -27.41
N LEU A 164 7.75 -17.98 -28.40
CA LEU A 164 7.65 -19.01 -29.42
C LEU A 164 8.08 -18.44 -30.77
N TYR A 165 9.01 -19.10 -31.44
CA TYR A 165 9.57 -18.70 -32.72
C TYR A 165 9.23 -19.76 -33.77
N THR A 166 8.29 -19.50 -34.68
CA THR A 166 7.85 -20.48 -35.70
C THR A 166 8.36 -20.12 -37.09
N GLU A 167 8.29 -18.85 -37.47
CA GLU A 167 8.67 -18.37 -38.81
C GLU A 167 10.15 -17.99 -38.90
N SER A 168 10.68 -17.36 -37.85
CA SER A 168 12.05 -16.86 -37.76
C SER A 168 12.65 -17.16 -36.39
N ARG A 169 13.95 -17.44 -36.33
CA ARG A 169 14.68 -17.65 -35.06
C ARG A 169 14.94 -16.36 -34.27
N HIS A 170 14.76 -15.20 -34.90
CA HIS A 170 15.12 -13.90 -34.31
C HIS A 170 13.91 -13.09 -33.86
N ALA A 171 12.76 -13.28 -34.51
CA ALA A 171 11.52 -12.59 -34.18
C ALA A 171 10.50 -13.59 -33.63
N PRO A 172 10.06 -13.46 -32.36
CA PRO A 172 9.08 -14.38 -31.79
C PRO A 172 7.71 -14.13 -32.40
N SER A 173 7.07 -15.21 -32.85
CA SER A 173 5.72 -15.22 -33.40
C SER A 173 4.66 -15.07 -32.31
N LEU A 174 4.93 -15.58 -31.10
CA LEU A 174 4.03 -15.44 -29.95
C LEU A 174 4.81 -15.20 -28.66
N ARG A 175 4.19 -14.45 -27.74
CA ARG A 175 4.70 -14.18 -26.39
C ARG A 175 3.60 -14.34 -25.37
N VAL A 176 3.94 -14.96 -24.24
CA VAL A 176 3.07 -15.08 -23.07
C VAL A 176 3.82 -14.67 -21.81
N ARG A 177 3.12 -14.03 -20.89
CA ARG A 177 3.67 -13.51 -19.64
C ARG A 177 2.88 -14.01 -18.44
N GLN A 178 3.61 -14.51 -17.46
CA GLN A 178 3.09 -14.92 -16.17
C GLN A 178 3.67 -14.02 -15.08
N SER A 179 2.82 -13.19 -14.48
CA SER A 179 3.23 -12.34 -13.35
C SER A 179 3.53 -13.19 -12.12
N VAL A 180 4.51 -12.72 -11.35
CA VAL A 180 4.95 -13.30 -10.09
C VAL A 180 4.91 -12.22 -9.01
N VAL A 181 4.44 -12.58 -7.82
CA VAL A 181 4.42 -11.69 -6.66
C VAL A 181 5.67 -11.93 -5.82
N PHE A 182 6.41 -10.86 -5.56
CA PHE A 182 7.63 -10.87 -4.78
C PHE A 182 7.51 -9.92 -3.59
N THR A 183 8.06 -10.32 -2.45
CA THR A 183 8.26 -9.44 -1.30
C THR A 183 9.62 -9.77 -0.67
N PRO A 184 10.49 -8.77 -0.46
CA PRO A 184 11.81 -9.02 0.10
C PRO A 184 11.69 -9.48 1.55
N LEU A 185 12.66 -10.29 2.00
CA LEU A 185 12.74 -10.68 3.39
C LEU A 185 12.90 -9.42 4.27
N PRO A 186 12.17 -9.35 5.40
CA PRO A 186 12.39 -8.28 6.35
C PRO A 186 13.84 -8.30 6.87
N PRO A 187 14.53 -7.15 6.96
CA PRO A 187 15.82 -7.11 7.63
C PRO A 187 15.67 -7.51 9.10
N PRO A 188 16.72 -8.05 9.75
CA PRO A 188 16.67 -8.37 11.17
C PRO A 188 16.35 -7.10 11.97
N PHE A 189 15.30 -7.18 12.78
CA PHE A 189 14.84 -6.04 13.57
C PHE A 189 15.54 -5.95 14.91
N PRO A 190 15.84 -4.74 15.40
CA PRO A 190 16.28 -4.56 16.77
C PRO A 190 15.17 -5.02 17.74
N ASN A 191 15.59 -5.72 18.79
CA ASN A 191 14.75 -6.12 19.91
C ASN A 191 15.21 -5.35 21.16
N PRO A 192 14.37 -4.48 21.77
CA PRO A 192 12.96 -4.22 21.44
C PRO A 192 12.77 -3.41 20.15
N ILE A 193 11.62 -3.59 19.49
CA ILE A 193 11.22 -2.79 18.34
C ILE A 193 11.16 -1.30 18.76
N PRO A 194 11.84 -0.39 18.04
CA PRO A 194 11.84 1.02 18.39
C PRO A 194 10.44 1.60 18.30
N THR A 195 10.10 2.46 19.24
CA THR A 195 8.82 3.16 19.25
C THR A 195 8.97 4.50 18.54
N ILE A 196 8.08 4.77 17.60
CA ILE A 196 7.89 6.12 17.07
C ILE A 196 7.18 6.93 18.16
N GLY A 197 7.89 7.92 18.69
CA GLY A 197 7.33 8.83 19.68
C GLY A 197 7.79 10.27 19.46
N ARG A 198 8.22 10.90 20.54
CA ARG A 198 8.48 12.35 20.64
C ARG A 198 9.54 12.90 19.66
N SER A 199 10.44 12.06 19.16
CA SER A 199 11.67 12.47 18.47
C SER A 199 11.55 12.70 16.96
N HIS A 200 10.48 12.21 16.29
CA HIS A 200 10.42 12.11 14.82
C HIS A 200 9.54 13.14 14.11
N LEU A 201 9.16 14.21 14.80
CA LEU A 201 8.28 15.24 14.26
C LEU A 201 9.04 16.32 13.48
N ASN A 202 8.39 16.90 12.46
CA ASN A 202 8.87 18.12 11.80
C ASN A 202 9.10 19.24 12.83
N MET A 203 10.12 20.07 12.62
CA MET A 203 10.50 21.14 13.57
C MET A 203 9.33 22.05 13.97
N HIS A 204 8.40 22.33 13.04
CA HIS A 204 7.20 23.12 13.32
C HIS A 204 6.25 22.45 14.33
N LEU A 205 6.06 21.13 14.22
CA LEU A 205 5.25 20.34 15.15
C LEU A 205 5.94 20.19 16.51
N GLN A 206 7.27 20.12 16.51
CA GLN A 206 8.06 20.10 17.76
C GLN A 206 7.88 21.40 18.56
N GLN A 207 7.90 22.57 17.90
CA GLN A 207 7.69 23.85 18.58
C GLN A 207 6.27 23.98 19.17
N GLN A 208 5.25 23.54 18.45
CA GLN A 208 3.87 23.51 18.98
C GLN A 208 3.76 22.57 20.18
N ARG A 209 4.42 21.40 20.14
CA ARG A 209 4.43 20.46 21.27
C ARG A 209 5.14 20.98 22.52
N GLN A 210 6.24 21.72 22.36
CA GLN A 210 6.97 22.27 23.49
C GLN A 210 6.13 23.28 24.29
N ARG A 211 5.22 24.00 23.63
CA ARG A 211 4.36 25.00 24.28
C ARG A 211 3.17 24.40 25.03
N GLY A 212 2.77 23.19 24.65
CA GLY A 212 1.56 22.54 25.17
C GLY A 212 0.26 23.21 24.71
N ILE A 213 -0.85 22.68 25.19
CA ILE A 213 -2.22 23.07 24.85
C ILE A 213 -2.77 23.92 26.00
N TRP A 214 -2.99 25.20 25.72
CA TRP A 214 -3.48 26.16 26.70
C TRP A 214 -5.00 26.28 26.65
N ILE A 215 -5.65 25.95 27.76
CA ILE A 215 -7.09 26.16 27.95
C ILE A 215 -7.28 27.26 29.00
N ARG A 216 -8.03 28.31 28.65
CA ARG A 216 -8.31 29.46 29.54
C ARG A 216 -9.81 29.72 29.62
N THR A 217 -10.48 29.10 30.58
CA THR A 217 -11.95 29.16 30.69
C THR A 217 -12.38 29.15 32.15
N HIS A 218 -13.46 29.88 32.47
CA HIS A 218 -14.03 29.89 33.82
C HIS A 218 -14.56 28.53 34.27
N ARG A 219 -14.78 27.60 33.33
CA ARG A 219 -15.20 26.21 33.58
C ARG A 219 -14.16 25.38 34.33
N LEU A 220 -12.94 25.91 34.50
CA LEU A 220 -11.88 25.28 35.29
C LEU A 220 -12.00 25.54 36.79
N TYR A 221 -12.86 26.46 37.22
CA TYR A 221 -13.06 26.69 38.65
C TYR A 221 -13.80 25.50 39.28
N PRO A 222 -13.43 25.09 40.50
CA PRO A 222 -14.06 23.95 41.19
C PRO A 222 -15.53 24.21 41.55
N ASP A 223 -15.93 25.47 41.63
CA ASP A 223 -17.30 25.91 41.92
C ASP A 223 -18.13 26.20 40.66
N TYR A 224 -17.64 25.84 39.48
CA TYR A 224 -18.39 26.02 38.24
C TYR A 224 -19.54 25.03 38.14
N ASP A 225 -20.78 25.53 38.18
CA ASP A 225 -21.97 24.75 37.87
C ASP A 225 -22.37 24.92 36.39
N PRO A 226 -22.33 23.85 35.55
CA PRO A 226 -22.79 23.93 34.17
C PRO A 226 -24.28 24.31 34.05
N ASN A 227 -25.08 23.99 35.06
CA ASN A 227 -26.53 24.20 35.13
C ASN A 227 -26.93 25.54 35.75
N GLU A 228 -25.97 26.40 36.11
CA GLU A 228 -26.27 27.74 36.62
C GLU A 228 -27.14 28.51 35.63
N GLY A 229 -28.21 29.13 36.16
CA GLY A 229 -29.13 29.96 35.40
C GLY A 229 -28.42 31.14 34.73
N PHE A 230 -29.00 31.67 33.64
CA PHE A 230 -28.43 32.78 32.87
C PHE A 230 -28.11 34.02 33.73
N ARG A 231 -28.90 34.26 34.80
CA ARG A 231 -28.72 35.36 35.75
C ARG A 231 -27.48 35.19 36.64
N ASP A 232 -27.24 33.98 37.15
CA ASP A 232 -26.08 33.69 38.00
C ASP A 232 -24.78 33.68 37.20
N LYS A 233 -24.82 33.15 35.96
CA LYS A 233 -23.72 33.27 34.99
C LYS A 233 -23.32 34.72 34.75
N MET A 234 -24.29 35.65 34.68
CA MET A 234 -24.02 37.09 34.45
C MET A 234 -23.42 37.78 35.69
N LYS A 235 -23.91 37.44 36.89
CA LYS A 235 -23.40 37.96 38.18
C LYS A 235 -21.98 37.45 38.47
N HIS A 236 -21.71 36.16 38.24
CA HIS A 236 -20.37 35.58 38.37
C HIS A 236 -19.40 36.17 37.35
N ARG A 237 -19.84 36.44 36.12
CA ARG A 237 -19.02 37.09 35.09
C ARG A 237 -18.63 38.52 35.48
N TRP A 238 -19.53 39.29 36.10
CA TRP A 238 -19.25 40.64 36.60
C TRP A 238 -18.32 40.66 37.81
N MET A 239 -18.51 39.77 38.79
CA MET A 239 -17.62 39.72 39.96
C MET A 239 -16.23 39.15 39.64
N ARG A 240 -16.12 38.16 38.74
CA ARG A 240 -14.85 37.52 38.36
C ARG A 240 -14.07 38.24 37.26
N GLN A 241 -14.64 39.26 36.62
CA GLN A 241 -13.95 40.11 35.65
C GLN A 241 -12.70 40.82 36.22
N LYS A 242 -12.59 40.93 37.56
CA LYS A 242 -11.40 41.48 38.24
C LYS A 242 -10.26 40.48 38.44
N SER A 243 -10.51 39.17 38.27
CA SER A 243 -9.51 38.11 38.42
C SER A 243 -9.08 37.55 37.05
N ALA A 244 -7.80 37.23 36.89
CA ALA A 244 -7.31 36.57 35.68
C ALA A 244 -8.07 35.24 35.44
N LYS A 245 -8.44 34.94 34.18
CA LYS A 245 -9.12 33.69 33.83
C LYS A 245 -8.24 32.49 34.23
N PRO A 246 -8.79 31.46 34.90
CA PRO A 246 -8.02 30.30 35.26
C PRO A 246 -7.60 29.56 33.99
N TYR A 247 -6.47 28.87 34.07
CA TYR A 247 -5.88 28.18 32.93
C TYR A 247 -5.30 26.84 33.32
N THR A 248 -5.23 25.96 32.32
CA THR A 248 -4.43 24.74 32.35
C THR A 248 -3.61 24.64 31.07
N ASN A 249 -2.44 24.03 31.17
CA ASN A 249 -1.57 23.68 30.06
C ASN A 249 -1.23 22.19 30.18
N PHE A 250 -1.47 21.44 29.11
CA PHE A 250 -1.17 20.01 29.05
C PHE A 250 -0.71 19.61 27.65
N ARG A 251 -0.15 18.42 27.51
CA ARG A 251 0.28 17.85 26.23
C ARG A 251 -0.32 16.46 26.07
N ILE A 252 -0.73 16.15 24.85
CA ILE A 252 -1.13 14.81 24.44
C ILE A 252 -0.08 14.28 23.47
N ASP A 253 0.52 13.14 23.83
CA ASP A 253 1.44 12.40 22.99
C ASP A 253 0.81 11.09 22.54
N ALA A 254 1.28 10.57 21.41
CA ALA A 254 0.96 9.24 20.94
C ALA A 254 2.26 8.52 20.59
N GLU A 255 2.26 7.21 20.80
CA GLU A 255 3.39 6.33 20.57
C GLU A 255 2.93 5.09 19.81
N CYS A 256 3.72 4.62 18.86
CA CYS A 256 3.45 3.37 18.14
C CYS A 256 4.74 2.64 17.72
N PRO A 257 4.69 1.34 17.39
CA PRO A 257 5.83 0.63 16.85
C PRO A 257 6.34 1.24 15.52
N SER A 258 7.66 1.35 15.36
CA SER A 258 8.28 1.79 14.09
C SER A 258 8.22 0.74 12.99
N ILE A 259 8.05 -0.52 13.40
CA ILE A 259 7.90 -1.66 12.52
C ILE A 259 6.54 -2.28 12.77
N VAL A 260 5.75 -2.44 11.72
CA VAL A 260 4.42 -3.10 11.79
C VAL A 260 4.37 -4.29 10.88
N THR A 261 3.51 -5.23 11.19
CA THR A 261 3.36 -6.44 10.40
C THR A 261 2.05 -6.39 9.62
N THR A 262 2.12 -6.70 8.33
CA THR A 262 0.95 -6.78 7.45
C THR A 262 -0.07 -7.78 8.01
N GLY A 263 -1.36 -7.42 7.99
CA GLY A 263 -2.45 -8.23 8.55
C GLY A 263 -2.58 -8.16 10.07
N ILE A 264 -1.69 -7.46 10.78
CA ILE A 264 -1.77 -7.29 12.23
C ILE A 264 -2.24 -5.86 12.56
N PRO A 265 -3.17 -5.67 13.51
CA PRO A 265 -3.55 -4.34 14.00
C PRO A 265 -2.37 -3.61 14.64
N VAL A 266 -2.32 -2.28 14.48
CA VAL A 266 -1.30 -1.44 15.10
C VAL A 266 -1.83 -0.97 16.46
N LEU A 267 -1.05 -1.24 17.52
CA LEU A 267 -1.30 -0.67 18.85
C LEU A 267 -0.67 0.72 18.94
N ILE A 268 -1.50 1.73 19.19
CA ILE A 268 -1.09 3.10 19.49
C ILE A 268 -1.38 3.36 20.96
N THR A 269 -0.44 3.99 21.66
CA THR A 269 -0.63 4.38 23.06
C THR A 269 -0.71 5.89 23.15
N LEU A 270 -1.81 6.42 23.71
CA LEU A 270 -1.95 7.84 24.01
C LEU A 270 -1.48 8.11 25.45
N SER A 271 -0.78 9.22 25.63
CA SER A 271 -0.37 9.71 26.94
C SER A 271 -0.70 11.18 27.12
N ILE A 272 -0.97 11.58 28.35
CA ILE A 272 -1.23 12.96 28.73
C ILE A 272 -0.24 13.42 29.79
N THR A 273 0.33 14.60 29.60
CA THR A 273 1.22 15.22 30.58
C THR A 273 0.70 16.62 30.90
N HIS A 274 0.33 16.86 32.15
CA HIS A 274 -0.06 18.18 32.62
C HIS A 274 1.20 19.00 32.93
N LEU A 275 1.30 20.19 32.35
CA LEU A 275 2.50 21.04 32.40
C LEU A 275 2.34 22.15 33.43
N GLU A 276 1.29 22.95 33.31
CA GLU A 276 1.09 24.13 34.16
C GLU A 276 -0.41 24.36 34.41
N ARG A 277 -0.75 25.02 35.52
CA ARG A 277 -2.12 25.41 35.84
C ARG A 277 -2.15 26.62 36.75
N SER A 278 -3.23 27.39 36.68
CA SER A 278 -3.47 28.48 37.62
C SER A 278 -3.68 27.96 39.05
N LYS A 279 -3.23 28.70 40.06
CA LYS A 279 -3.33 28.32 41.50
C LYS A 279 -4.75 27.99 41.98
N GLY A 280 -5.78 28.54 41.34
CA GLY A 280 -7.19 28.30 41.68
C GLY A 280 -7.77 26.98 41.14
N VAL A 281 -6.95 26.14 40.48
CA VAL A 281 -7.35 24.85 39.90
C VAL A 281 -6.60 23.75 40.67
N PRO A 282 -7.23 23.11 41.68
CA PRO A 282 -6.54 22.23 42.61
C PRO A 282 -6.10 20.90 41.97
N ASP A 283 -6.89 20.37 41.03
CA ASP A 283 -6.64 19.11 40.32
C ASP A 283 -6.55 19.33 38.81
N PRO A 284 -5.73 18.54 38.07
CA PRO A 284 -5.67 18.68 36.63
C PRO A 284 -7.04 18.36 36.02
N PRO A 285 -7.59 19.23 35.16
CA PRO A 285 -8.91 19.01 34.59
C PRO A 285 -8.89 17.76 33.68
N PRO A 286 -9.98 16.97 33.67
CA PRO A 286 -10.07 15.80 32.80
C PRO A 286 -10.09 16.24 31.33
N VAL A 287 -9.39 15.48 30.50
CA VAL A 287 -9.37 15.66 29.05
C VAL A 287 -10.04 14.46 28.41
N PHE A 288 -11.08 14.70 27.64
CA PHE A 288 -11.87 13.66 27.00
C PHE A 288 -11.57 13.58 25.52
N LEU A 289 -11.29 12.39 25.02
CA LEU A 289 -11.20 12.04 23.61
C LEU A 289 -12.60 12.01 23.00
N ARG A 290 -12.78 12.80 21.94
CA ARG A 290 -14.02 12.91 21.17
C ARG A 290 -13.92 12.20 19.81
N ARG A 291 -12.73 12.19 19.20
CA ARG A 291 -12.45 11.43 17.98
C ARG A 291 -10.96 11.12 17.91
N VAL A 292 -10.62 9.98 17.33
CA VAL A 292 -9.24 9.64 16.95
C VAL A 292 -9.24 9.16 15.51
N ARG A 293 -8.28 9.65 14.72
CA ARG A 293 -8.04 9.19 13.35
C ARG A 293 -6.59 8.77 13.23
N VAL A 294 -6.40 7.57 12.72
CA VAL A 294 -5.10 7.01 12.41
C VAL A 294 -5.07 6.76 10.91
N ASN A 295 -4.14 7.41 10.21
CA ASN A 295 -3.94 7.17 8.79
C ASN A 295 -2.47 6.94 8.47
N VAL A 296 -2.24 6.21 7.38
CA VAL A 296 -0.93 6.01 6.77
C VAL A 296 -0.87 6.84 5.52
N GLN A 297 0.15 7.67 5.42
CA GLN A 297 0.51 8.43 4.24
C GLN A 297 1.64 7.71 3.52
N SER A 298 1.32 7.14 2.37
CA SER A 298 2.24 6.42 1.50
C SER A 298 2.67 7.37 0.39
N THR A 299 3.93 7.80 0.41
CA THR A 299 4.47 8.68 -0.62
C THR A 299 5.28 7.85 -1.61
N ILE A 300 4.81 7.78 -2.86
CA ILE A 300 5.61 7.27 -3.97
C ILE A 300 6.36 8.45 -4.59
N TYR A 301 7.68 8.40 -4.58
CA TYR A 301 8.53 9.31 -5.31
C TYR A 301 8.90 8.67 -6.64
N THR A 302 8.78 9.44 -7.71
CA THR A 302 9.09 9.01 -9.07
C THR A 302 10.22 9.85 -9.62
N ARG A 303 11.13 9.21 -10.35
CA ARG A 303 12.26 9.83 -11.03
C ARG A 303 12.38 9.29 -12.45
N ILE A 304 12.59 10.19 -13.40
CA ILE A 304 12.86 9.85 -14.79
C ILE A 304 14.08 10.65 -15.26
N PRO A 305 15.16 10.00 -15.72
CA PRO A 305 16.30 10.69 -16.31
C PRO A 305 15.86 11.40 -17.59
N HIS A 306 16.23 12.68 -17.71
CA HIS A 306 15.93 13.50 -18.87
C HIS A 306 17.23 14.02 -19.48
N HIS A 307 17.56 13.46 -20.64
CA HIS A 307 18.68 13.90 -21.46
C HIS A 307 18.13 14.74 -22.60
N SER A 308 18.54 16.00 -22.65
CA SER A 308 18.33 16.86 -23.81
C SER A 308 19.69 17.13 -24.44
N PRO A 309 19.84 17.04 -25.77
CA PRO A 309 21.11 17.30 -26.43
C PRO A 309 21.62 18.74 -26.22
N PHE A 310 20.75 19.66 -25.76
CA PHE A 310 21.06 21.07 -25.58
C PHE A 310 21.10 21.51 -24.11
N SER A 311 20.92 20.61 -23.15
CA SER A 311 21.02 20.95 -21.73
C SER A 311 21.66 19.83 -20.91
N GLU A 312 22.17 20.20 -19.73
CA GLU A 312 22.78 19.23 -18.83
C GLU A 312 21.79 18.12 -18.46
N PRO A 313 22.25 16.86 -18.37
CA PRO A 313 21.45 15.76 -17.87
C PRO A 313 20.80 16.14 -16.53
N ARG A 314 19.49 16.00 -16.45
CA ARG A 314 18.75 16.25 -15.21
C ARG A 314 17.67 15.23 -15.03
N ASP A 315 17.35 14.95 -13.79
CA ASP A 315 16.23 14.08 -13.46
C ASP A 315 14.94 14.90 -13.34
N ILE A 316 13.86 14.38 -13.91
CA ILE A 316 12.50 14.85 -13.64
C ILE A 316 12.00 14.09 -12.42
N HIS A 317 11.53 14.82 -11.43
CA HIS A 317 10.96 14.26 -10.22
C HIS A 317 9.45 14.52 -10.13
N ASP A 318 8.74 13.58 -9.53
CA ASP A 318 7.35 13.74 -9.11
C ASP A 318 7.12 12.99 -7.80
N SER A 319 6.03 13.27 -7.10
CA SER A 319 5.63 12.52 -5.92
C SER A 319 4.13 12.51 -5.76
N HIS A 320 3.59 11.36 -5.39
CA HIS A 320 2.17 11.20 -5.09
C HIS A 320 1.98 10.64 -3.68
N VAL A 321 1.03 11.21 -2.94
CA VAL A 321 0.72 10.81 -1.56
C VAL A 321 -0.63 10.13 -1.54
N TYR A 322 -0.63 8.84 -1.18
CA TYR A 322 -1.83 8.06 -0.92
C TYR A 322 -2.12 8.05 0.57
N LYS A 323 -3.38 8.29 0.95
CA LYS A 323 -3.82 8.23 2.35
C LYS A 323 -4.69 6.99 2.54
N THR A 324 -4.34 6.18 3.53
CA THR A 324 -5.12 5.01 3.94
C THR A 324 -5.50 5.16 5.40
N ASP A 325 -6.80 5.20 5.68
CA ASP A 325 -7.30 5.27 7.05
C ASP A 325 -7.25 3.87 7.70
N LEU A 326 -6.53 3.76 8.82
CA LEU A 326 -6.48 2.55 9.65
C LEU A 326 -7.49 2.60 10.80
N LEU A 327 -7.90 3.80 11.20
CA LEU A 327 -8.90 4.01 12.23
C LEU A 327 -9.51 5.38 12.05
N ASP A 328 -10.83 5.47 12.16
CA ASP A 328 -11.54 6.73 12.33
C ASP A 328 -12.71 6.48 13.27
N SER A 329 -12.50 6.77 14.56
CA SER A 329 -13.47 6.49 15.62
C SER A 329 -13.90 7.76 16.29
N SER A 330 -15.21 7.95 16.41
CA SER A 330 -15.82 9.07 17.14
C SER A 330 -16.55 8.57 18.38
N PHE A 331 -16.47 9.34 19.45
CA PHE A 331 -17.05 9.03 20.76
C PHE A 331 -18.12 10.07 21.08
N THR A 332 -19.34 9.79 20.63
CA THR A 332 -20.50 10.70 20.68
C THR A 332 -21.23 10.72 22.02
N GLY A 333 -20.89 9.84 22.96
CA GLY A 333 -21.46 9.87 24.31
C GLY A 333 -21.17 11.19 25.02
N GLU A 334 -22.07 11.63 25.90
CA GLU A 334 -22.04 12.96 26.55
C GLU A 334 -20.65 13.31 27.13
N LYS A 335 -19.92 12.31 27.64
CA LYS A 335 -18.60 12.51 28.26
C LYS A 335 -17.39 12.20 27.37
N GLY A 336 -17.52 11.47 26.25
CA GLY A 336 -16.36 10.98 25.48
C GLY A 336 -15.53 9.96 26.28
N VAL A 337 -14.31 9.64 25.82
CA VAL A 337 -13.39 8.70 26.50
C VAL A 337 -12.34 9.48 27.27
N LEU A 338 -12.18 9.25 28.58
CA LEU A 338 -11.14 9.95 29.36
C LEU A 338 -9.73 9.57 28.85
N ILE A 339 -8.91 10.56 28.53
CA ILE A 339 -7.50 10.36 28.19
C ILE A 339 -6.72 10.24 29.50
N TYR A 340 -6.01 9.13 29.65
CA TYR A 340 -5.07 8.88 30.73
C TYR A 340 -3.73 8.40 30.15
N ASP A 341 -2.70 8.40 30.98
CA ASP A 341 -1.38 7.93 30.55
C ASP A 341 -1.40 6.43 30.25
N GLY A 342 -1.13 6.06 29.00
CA GLY A 342 -1.19 4.67 28.55
C GLY A 342 -2.52 4.24 27.91
N LEU A 343 -3.41 5.16 27.54
CA LEU A 343 -4.68 4.82 26.89
C LEU A 343 -4.44 4.10 25.54
N PRO A 344 -4.84 2.83 25.37
CA PRO A 344 -4.63 2.11 24.13
C PRO A 344 -5.64 2.49 23.05
N VAL A 345 -5.15 2.61 21.82
CA VAL A 345 -5.92 2.80 20.60
C VAL A 345 -5.47 1.74 19.61
N ILE A 346 -6.36 0.80 19.29
CA ILE A 346 -6.09 -0.32 18.38
C ILE A 346 -6.70 0.01 17.02
N THR A 347 -5.91 -0.08 15.95
CA THR A 347 -6.38 0.16 14.58
C THR A 347 -7.09 -1.07 13.99
N THR A 348 -7.57 -0.97 12.76
CA THR A 348 -7.80 -2.16 11.93
C THR A 348 -6.48 -2.84 11.55
N GLU A 349 -6.57 -4.05 11.01
CA GLU A 349 -5.41 -4.79 10.48
C GLU A 349 -4.66 -3.98 9.42
N TRP A 350 -3.32 -4.06 9.42
CA TRP A 350 -2.51 -3.41 8.40
C TRP A 350 -2.85 -3.96 7.00
N PRO A 351 -3.26 -3.12 6.05
CA PRO A 351 -3.77 -3.59 4.76
C PRO A 351 -2.74 -4.40 3.95
N LEU A 352 -3.18 -5.55 3.41
CA LEU A 352 -2.35 -6.45 2.60
C LEU A 352 -1.81 -5.81 1.30
N HIS A 353 -2.52 -4.81 0.78
CA HIS A 353 -2.13 -4.13 -0.46
C HIS A 353 -1.07 -3.03 -0.27
N LEU A 354 -0.72 -2.69 0.99
CA LEU A 354 0.37 -1.77 1.27
C LEU A 354 1.70 -2.54 1.20
N ALA A 355 2.40 -2.38 0.09
CA ALA A 355 3.75 -2.93 -0.07
C ALA A 355 4.71 -2.33 0.98
N PRO A 356 5.75 -3.06 1.42
CA PRO A 356 6.82 -2.51 2.24
C PRO A 356 7.50 -1.28 1.61
N PRO A 357 8.13 -0.37 2.39
CA PRO A 357 8.94 0.70 1.84
C PRO A 357 10.08 0.14 1.00
N PHE A 358 10.43 0.83 -0.09
CA PHE A 358 11.50 0.40 -0.98
C PHE A 358 12.17 1.55 -1.72
N LYS A 359 13.34 1.26 -2.29
CA LYS A 359 14.06 2.11 -3.25
C LYS A 359 14.38 1.30 -4.51
N GLY A 360 13.97 1.83 -5.65
CA GLY A 360 14.34 1.39 -7.00
C GLY A 360 15.19 2.46 -7.70
N TYR A 361 15.39 2.31 -9.00
CA TYR A 361 16.16 3.29 -9.81
C TYR A 361 15.35 4.57 -10.07
N GLY A 362 14.05 4.39 -10.32
CA GLY A 362 13.07 5.40 -10.68
C GLY A 362 11.91 5.52 -9.70
N LEU A 363 11.67 4.54 -8.81
CA LEU A 363 10.62 4.60 -7.79
C LEU A 363 11.17 4.50 -6.36
N LYS A 364 10.49 5.14 -5.42
CA LYS A 364 10.72 4.98 -3.98
C LYS A 364 9.42 5.09 -3.22
N LEU A 365 9.13 4.15 -2.33
CA LEU A 365 7.95 4.18 -1.46
C LEU A 365 8.36 4.45 -0.01
N GLU A 366 7.75 5.45 0.62
CA GLU A 366 7.87 5.70 2.06
C GLU A 366 6.49 5.73 2.73
N HIS A 367 6.39 5.22 3.95
CA HIS A 367 5.19 5.29 4.78
C HIS A 367 5.40 6.18 6.00
N VAL A 368 4.40 7.01 6.29
CA VAL A 368 4.32 7.84 7.49
C VAL A 368 2.98 7.58 8.17
N ILE A 369 3.00 7.20 9.44
CA ILE A 369 1.78 7.11 10.25
C ILE A 369 1.45 8.48 10.84
N VAL A 370 0.19 8.87 10.77
CA VAL A 370 -0.32 10.13 11.33
C VAL A 370 -1.49 9.82 12.25
N VAL A 371 -1.36 10.24 13.52
CA VAL A 371 -2.42 10.12 14.52
C VAL A 371 -2.93 11.51 14.83
N THR A 372 -4.21 11.75 14.53
CA THR A 372 -4.91 12.99 14.85
C THR A 372 -5.92 12.73 15.96
N VAL A 373 -5.90 13.58 16.98
CA VAL A 373 -6.75 13.49 18.16
C VAL A 373 -7.62 14.73 18.23
N TRP A 374 -8.93 14.53 18.37
CA TRP A 374 -9.88 15.56 18.75
C TRP A 374 -10.38 15.27 20.15
N GLY A 375 -10.28 16.25 21.03
CA GLY A 375 -10.67 16.11 22.42
C GLY A 375 -11.41 17.32 22.95
N GLU A 376 -11.67 17.29 24.25
CA GLU A 376 -12.34 18.34 24.98
C GLU A 376 -11.78 18.44 26.40
N CYS A 377 -11.49 19.66 26.85
CA CYS A 377 -11.07 19.93 28.22
C CYS A 377 -11.86 21.12 28.75
N ALA A 378 -12.58 20.93 29.86
CA ALA A 378 -13.45 21.96 30.43
C ALA A 378 -14.41 22.60 29.41
N GLY A 379 -14.95 21.80 28.49
CA GLY A 379 -15.87 22.23 27.44
C GLY A 379 -15.23 22.99 26.27
N GLU A 380 -13.91 23.16 26.24
CA GLU A 380 -13.18 23.69 25.10
C GLU A 380 -12.70 22.54 24.21
N LYS A 381 -12.94 22.67 22.90
CA LYS A 381 -12.54 21.66 21.90
C LYS A 381 -11.06 21.79 21.56
N ILE A 382 -10.39 20.65 21.41
CA ILE A 382 -8.98 20.57 20.99
C ILE A 382 -8.86 19.68 19.76
N GLU A 383 -7.96 20.04 18.85
CA GLU A 383 -7.57 19.25 17.70
C GLU A 383 -6.04 19.31 17.58
N LEU A 384 -5.39 18.15 17.49
CA LEU A 384 -3.94 18.09 17.36
C LEU A 384 -3.47 16.84 16.65
N GLN A 385 -2.29 16.93 16.03
CA GLN A 385 -1.58 15.80 15.48
C GLN A 385 -0.67 15.19 16.56
N ALA A 386 -1.11 14.08 17.16
CA ALA A 386 -0.46 13.41 18.28
C ALA A 386 0.69 12.49 17.83
N LEU A 387 0.77 12.13 16.55
CA LEU A 387 1.93 11.41 16.02
C LEU A 387 2.09 11.73 14.54
N HIS A 388 3.35 11.81 14.11
CA HIS A 388 3.73 11.80 12.71
C HIS A 388 5.14 11.26 12.60
N GLY A 389 5.29 10.04 12.09
CA GLY A 389 6.59 9.41 11.99
C GLY A 389 6.67 8.35 10.92
N LYS A 390 7.90 8.11 10.45
CA LYS A 390 8.20 7.10 9.44
C LYS A 390 8.01 5.71 9.99
N LEU A 391 7.40 4.85 9.20
CA LEU A 391 7.04 3.50 9.58
C LEU A 391 7.50 2.51 8.51
N THR A 392 7.93 1.33 8.93
CA THR A 392 8.30 0.23 8.04
C THR A 392 7.33 -0.92 8.25
N ASN A 393 6.59 -1.32 7.22
CA ASN A 393 5.78 -2.53 7.29
C ASN A 393 6.53 -3.74 6.74
N VAL A 394 6.23 -4.89 7.34
CA VAL A 394 6.86 -6.17 7.03
C VAL A 394 5.77 -7.18 6.75
N VAL A 395 5.96 -8.04 5.77
CA VAL A 395 5.01 -9.10 5.50
C VAL A 395 5.31 -10.25 6.43
N ALA A 396 4.32 -10.67 7.24
CA ALA A 396 4.40 -11.95 7.92
C ALA A 396 4.39 -13.04 6.86
N LEU A 397 5.57 -13.56 6.52
CA LEU A 397 5.68 -14.83 5.83
C LEU A 397 5.24 -15.88 6.85
N GLY A 398 3.92 -16.08 6.97
CA GLY A 398 3.38 -17.23 7.67
C GLY A 398 4.07 -18.47 7.13
N HIS A 399 4.51 -19.35 8.03
CA HIS A 399 5.16 -20.61 7.70
C HIS A 399 4.48 -21.26 6.50
N ALA A 400 5.04 -21.09 5.29
CA ALA A 400 4.67 -21.82 4.09
C ALA A 400 5.25 -23.25 4.17
N GLY A 401 5.11 -23.85 5.35
CA GLY A 401 5.61 -25.16 5.72
C GLY A 401 4.57 -25.80 6.63
N GLY A 402 3.53 -26.36 6.01
CA GLY A 402 2.64 -27.35 6.62
C GLY A 402 1.49 -26.82 7.46
N ASP A 403 0.42 -26.35 6.83
CA ASP A 403 -0.93 -26.67 7.34
C ASP A 403 -1.97 -26.58 6.21
N GLU A 404 -2.56 -27.72 5.85
CA GLU A 404 -3.60 -27.89 4.82
C GLU A 404 -4.98 -27.28 5.22
N GLY A 405 -5.00 -26.27 6.09
CA GLY A 405 -6.23 -25.84 6.77
C GLY A 405 -7.00 -24.68 6.15
N VAL A 406 -6.41 -23.85 5.29
CA VAL A 406 -6.97 -22.51 4.99
C VAL A 406 -7.52 -22.34 3.56
N ASN A 407 -7.51 -23.40 2.73
CA ASN A 407 -8.08 -23.35 1.37
C ASN A 407 -9.61 -23.49 1.28
N ARG A 408 -10.36 -23.31 2.38
CA ARG A 408 -11.82 -23.51 2.38
C ARG A 408 -12.69 -22.24 2.38
N ARG A 409 -12.12 -21.08 2.04
CA ARG A 409 -12.88 -19.81 2.08
C ARG A 409 -13.00 -19.02 0.78
N LEU A 410 -12.53 -19.54 -0.35
CA LEU A 410 -12.74 -18.92 -1.66
C LEU A 410 -13.37 -19.86 -2.72
N GLU A 411 -13.80 -21.06 -2.34
CA GLU A 411 -14.63 -21.93 -3.16
C GLU A 411 -15.91 -22.25 -2.40
N GLY A 412 -16.95 -21.43 -2.59
CA GLY A 412 -18.19 -21.61 -1.86
C GLY A 412 -19.26 -20.56 -2.14
N GLU A 413 -19.47 -20.19 -3.40
CA GLU A 413 -20.75 -19.60 -3.85
C GLU A 413 -20.93 -19.72 -5.37
N GLY A 414 -20.73 -20.93 -5.89
CA GLY A 414 -21.28 -21.37 -7.17
C GLY A 414 -22.57 -22.16 -6.94
N ARG A 415 -23.61 -21.51 -6.39
CA ARG A 415 -24.95 -22.08 -6.49
C ARG A 415 -25.46 -21.80 -7.90
N GLU A 416 -25.66 -22.88 -8.63
CA GLU A 416 -26.45 -22.94 -9.86
C GLU A 416 -27.84 -22.33 -9.56
N MET A 417 -28.02 -21.04 -9.87
CA MET A 417 -29.33 -20.41 -9.85
C MET A 417 -30.09 -20.94 -11.07
N LEU A 418 -31.10 -21.76 -10.80
CA LEU A 418 -32.17 -22.01 -11.76
C LEU A 418 -32.74 -20.67 -12.25
N PRO A 419 -33.13 -20.56 -13.53
CA PRO A 419 -33.75 -19.35 -14.04
C PRO A 419 -35.03 -19.04 -13.24
N PRO A 420 -35.35 -17.75 -13.01
CA PRO A 420 -36.56 -17.37 -12.30
C PRO A 420 -37.79 -17.88 -13.07
N PRO A 421 -38.84 -18.34 -12.36
CA PRO A 421 -40.11 -18.62 -13.01
C PRO A 421 -40.63 -17.34 -13.67
N THR A 422 -41.05 -17.45 -14.92
CA THR A 422 -41.74 -16.38 -15.64
C THR A 422 -43.05 -16.06 -14.94
N GLU A 423 -43.19 -14.80 -14.49
CA GLU A 423 -44.45 -14.21 -14.04
C GLU A 423 -45.39 -14.05 -15.24
N GLU A 424 -46.17 -15.08 -15.54
CA GLU A 424 -47.47 -14.91 -16.18
C GLU A 424 -48.56 -15.02 -15.09
N ASP A 425 -49.53 -14.11 -15.16
CA ASP A 425 -50.69 -13.93 -14.27
C ASP A 425 -50.46 -13.37 -12.86
N VAL A 426 -50.17 -12.06 -12.81
CA VAL A 426 -50.68 -11.21 -11.73
C VAL A 426 -51.48 -10.06 -12.34
N ALA A 427 -52.79 -10.10 -12.12
CA ALA A 427 -53.73 -9.08 -12.56
C ALA A 427 -53.35 -7.69 -12.00
N PRO A 428 -53.54 -6.61 -12.78
CA PRO A 428 -53.22 -5.26 -12.32
C PRO A 428 -54.15 -4.83 -11.17
N PRO A 429 -53.65 -4.05 -10.19
CA PRO A 429 -54.44 -3.58 -9.06
C PRO A 429 -55.51 -2.56 -9.50
N PRO A 430 -56.67 -2.52 -8.81
CA PRO A 430 -57.76 -1.62 -9.17
C PRO A 430 -57.43 -0.16 -8.84
N TYR A 431 -57.77 0.74 -9.78
CA TYR A 431 -57.69 2.19 -9.62
C TYR A 431 -58.49 2.67 -8.40
N GLN A 432 -57.82 3.35 -7.46
CA GLN A 432 -58.50 4.14 -6.45
C GLN A 432 -58.95 5.48 -7.05
N VAL A 433 -60.26 5.67 -7.08
CA VAL A 433 -60.95 6.89 -7.45
C VAL A 433 -60.74 7.93 -6.35
N LEU A 434 -60.06 9.03 -6.67
CA LEU A 434 -60.01 10.22 -5.82
C LEU A 434 -61.36 10.95 -5.89
N GLY A 435 -62.15 10.77 -4.83
CA GLY A 435 -63.41 11.47 -4.61
C GLY A 435 -63.22 12.94 -4.28
N LYS A 436 -64.13 13.76 -4.82
CA LYS A 436 -64.30 15.19 -4.59
C LYS A 436 -64.92 15.50 -3.22
N GLY A 437 -64.70 16.74 -2.77
CA GLY A 437 -65.57 17.52 -1.88
C GLY A 437 -65.15 17.41 -0.41
N SER A 438 -64.98 18.48 0.34
CA SER A 438 -65.63 19.80 0.30
C SER A 438 -64.81 20.83 1.07
#